data_AF-A0A6M8EXQ1-F1
#
_entry.id   AF-A0A6M8EXQ1-F1
#
_cell.length_a   1.000
_cell.length_b   1.000
_cell.length_c   1.000
_cell.angle_alpha   90.00
_cell.angle_beta   90.00
_cell.angle_gamma   90.00
#
_symmetry.space_group_name_H-M   'P 1'
#
loop_
_entity.id
_entity.type
_entity.pdbx_description
1 polymer ?
#
loop_
_entity_poly.entity_id
_entity_poly.type
_entity_poly.pdbx_seq_one_letter_code
_entity_poly.pdbx_strand_id
1 'polypeptide(L)'
;MSSLTNCPECNHEILSRLGTVCPECGHTIGYFNGDRKRKVYGKFFALTVFAPFISLITILFASQNKYTMIVGTLIYLFLAVKSCPLLFKEIFFTSFEKVFFWLIWIIANSIMFSLIFNITQKGFE
;
A
#
# COMPACT_ATOMS: atom_id res chain seq x y z
N MET A 1 26.92 -5.92 -10.05
CA MET A 1 27.54 -6.87 -9.11
C MET A 1 26.52 -7.91 -8.72
N SER A 2 26.79 -9.19 -8.98
CA SER A 2 25.95 -10.30 -8.50
C SER A 2 26.31 -10.59 -7.04
N SER A 3 25.45 -10.17 -6.11
CA SER A 3 25.56 -10.54 -4.70
C SER A 3 25.19 -12.02 -4.52
N LEU A 4 25.95 -12.69 -3.66
CA LEU A 4 25.65 -14.04 -3.19
C LEU A 4 24.87 -13.94 -1.87
N THR A 5 23.92 -14.82 -1.67
CA THR A 5 23.10 -14.93 -0.46
C THR A 5 22.96 -16.39 -0.09
N ASN A 6 22.92 -16.70 1.20
CA ASN A 6 22.70 -18.07 1.63
C ASN A 6 21.25 -18.50 1.40
N CYS A 7 21.06 -19.73 0.95
CA CYS A 7 19.76 -20.36 0.82
C CYS A 7 19.08 -20.42 2.20
N PRO A 8 17.82 -19.97 2.34
CA PRO A 8 17.14 -19.99 3.64
C PRO A 8 16.86 -21.40 4.17
N GLU A 9 16.93 -22.44 3.34
CA GLU A 9 16.67 -23.82 3.75
C GLU A 9 17.93 -24.63 4.02
N CYS A 10 18.92 -24.61 3.11
CA CYS A 10 20.15 -25.40 3.25
C CYS A 10 21.40 -24.57 3.56
N ASN A 11 21.25 -23.25 3.70
CA ASN A 11 22.35 -22.30 3.97
C ASN A 11 23.47 -22.28 2.91
N HIS A 12 23.26 -22.93 1.76
CA HIS A 12 24.18 -22.96 0.62
C HIS A 12 24.26 -21.59 -0.07
N GLU A 13 25.44 -21.16 -0.49
CA GLU A 13 25.63 -19.90 -1.21
C GLU A 13 25.01 -19.96 -2.61
N ILE A 14 24.06 -19.07 -2.87
CA ILE A 14 23.37 -18.97 -4.16
C ILE A 14 23.34 -17.53 -4.64
N LEU A 15 23.14 -17.32 -5.94
CA LEU A 15 22.93 -15.97 -6.46
C LEU A 15 21.69 -15.35 -5.84
N SER A 16 21.81 -14.09 -5.40
CA SER A 16 20.68 -13.30 -4.87
C SER A 16 19.80 -12.77 -6.01
N ARG A 17 19.38 -13.65 -6.92
CA ARG A 17 18.45 -13.31 -8.01
C ARG A 17 17.10 -13.99 -7.77
N LEU A 18 16.05 -13.24 -8.09
CA LEU A 18 14.69 -13.73 -8.09
C LEU A 18 14.57 -14.88 -9.10
N GLY A 19 13.94 -15.97 -8.69
CA GLY A 19 13.78 -17.18 -9.50
C GLY A 19 15.01 -18.09 -9.51
N THR A 20 16.08 -17.79 -8.76
CA THR A 20 17.21 -18.71 -8.63
C THR A 20 16.78 -19.95 -7.85
N VAL A 21 16.88 -21.12 -8.48
CA VAL A 21 16.64 -22.41 -7.83
C VAL A 21 17.94 -22.84 -7.14
N CYS A 22 17.87 -23.15 -5.86
CA CYS A 22 19.00 -23.68 -5.12
C CYS A 22 19.38 -25.06 -5.68
N PRO A 23 20.64 -25.29 -6.07
CA PRO A 23 21.07 -26.55 -6.67
C PRO A 23 21.07 -27.71 -5.66
N GLU A 24 21.19 -27.45 -4.36
CA GLU A 24 21.23 -28.49 -3.32
C GLU A 24 19.84 -28.91 -2.83
N CYS A 25 18.98 -27.97 -2.45
CA CYS A 25 17.67 -28.29 -1.88
C CYS A 25 16.50 -28.11 -2.85
N GLY A 26 16.72 -27.60 -4.06
CA GLY A 26 15.66 -27.31 -5.03
C GLY A 26 14.78 -26.11 -4.65
N HIS A 27 15.08 -25.42 -3.54
CA HIS A 27 14.30 -24.26 -3.10
C HIS A 27 14.43 -23.10 -4.07
N THR A 28 13.31 -22.55 -4.51
CA THR A 28 13.30 -21.40 -5.42
C THR A 28 13.33 -20.10 -4.63
N ILE A 29 14.29 -19.23 -4.95
CA ILE A 29 14.38 -17.88 -4.40
C ILE A 29 13.26 -17.03 -4.96
N GLY A 30 12.14 -17.02 -4.25
CA GLY A 30 11.05 -16.11 -4.51
C GLY A 30 11.39 -14.69 -4.06
N TYR A 31 10.57 -13.75 -4.50
CA TYR A 31 10.57 -12.35 -4.07
C TYR A 31 10.39 -12.16 -2.55
N PHE A 32 10.03 -13.24 -1.85
CA PHE A 32 9.51 -13.21 -0.49
C PHE A 32 10.33 -14.04 0.51
N ASN A 33 11.51 -14.53 0.13
CA ASN A 33 12.39 -15.29 1.03
C ASN A 33 13.24 -14.34 1.89
N GLY A 34 12.76 -14.01 3.09
CA GLY A 34 13.43 -13.10 4.03
C GLY A 34 12.43 -12.24 4.81
N ASP A 35 12.26 -12.58 6.08
CA ASP A 35 11.26 -12.05 7.00
C ASP A 35 11.36 -10.54 7.28
N ARG A 36 10.23 -9.95 7.69
CA ARG A 36 9.96 -8.51 7.96
C ARG A 36 9.57 -7.67 6.75
N LYS A 37 10.34 -7.60 5.66
CA LYS A 37 9.96 -6.76 4.49
C LYS A 37 8.64 -7.22 3.85
N ARG A 38 8.38 -8.53 3.81
CA ARG A 38 7.10 -9.13 3.36
C ARG A 38 5.89 -8.61 4.12
N LYS A 39 5.94 -8.65 5.45
CA LYS A 39 4.82 -8.23 6.31
C LYS A 39 4.52 -6.74 6.14
N VAL A 40 5.57 -5.92 6.01
CA VAL A 40 5.39 -4.47 5.83
C VAL A 40 4.88 -4.14 4.43
N TYR A 41 5.38 -4.79 3.37
CA TYR A 41 4.87 -4.60 2.01
C TYR A 41 3.41 -5.03 1.88
N GLY A 42 3.05 -6.22 2.38
CA GLY A 42 1.66 -6.70 2.37
C GLY A 42 0.73 -5.77 3.14
N LYS A 43 1.18 -5.24 4.29
CA LYS A 43 0.42 -4.24 5.06
C LYS A 43 0.25 -2.93 4.31
N PHE A 44 1.30 -2.45 3.64
CA PHE A 44 1.22 -1.24 2.81
C PHE A 44 0.27 -1.44 1.63
N PHE A 45 0.42 -2.54 0.89
CA PHE A 45 -0.45 -2.89 -0.23
C PHE A 45 -1.92 -2.91 0.19
N ALA A 46 -2.23 -3.64 1.26
CA ALA A 46 -3.58 -3.70 1.80
C ALA A 46 -4.06 -2.29 2.22
N LEU A 47 -3.24 -1.52 2.91
CA LEU A 47 -3.61 -0.17 3.33
C LEU A 47 -3.90 0.74 2.13
N THR A 48 -3.04 0.77 1.11
CA THR A 48 -3.22 1.65 -0.07
C THR A 48 -4.43 1.26 -0.91
N VAL A 49 -4.72 -0.04 -1.03
CA VAL A 49 -5.87 -0.52 -1.81
C VAL A 49 -7.17 -0.39 -1.03
N PHE A 50 -7.22 -0.79 0.26
CA PHE A 50 -8.46 -0.80 1.05
C PHE A 50 -8.82 0.55 1.69
N ALA A 51 -7.84 1.39 2.05
CA ALA A 51 -8.11 2.71 2.64
C ALA A 51 -9.09 3.57 1.82
N PRO A 52 -8.99 3.69 0.49
CA PRO A 52 -9.95 4.48 -0.27
C PRO A 52 -11.37 3.90 -0.24
N PHE A 53 -11.55 2.58 -0.25
CA PHE A 53 -12.88 1.96 -0.13
C PHE A 53 -13.50 2.21 1.25
N ILE A 54 -12.71 2.01 2.31
CA ILE A 54 -13.16 2.28 3.68
C ILE A 54 -13.52 3.75 3.84
N SER A 55 -12.70 4.65 3.28
CA SER A 55 -12.94 6.09 3.31
C SER A 55 -14.20 6.47 2.54
N LEU A 56 -14.43 5.87 1.36
CA LEU A 56 -15.64 6.08 0.56
C LEU A 56 -16.90 5.72 1.36
N ILE A 57 -16.94 4.51 1.92
CA ILE A 57 -18.07 4.05 2.73
C ILE A 57 -18.28 4.97 3.94
N THR A 58 -17.20 5.31 4.64
CA THR A 58 -17.24 6.22 5.80
C THR A 58 -17.84 7.57 5.43
N ILE A 59 -17.40 8.17 4.32
CA ILE A 59 -17.92 9.47 3.86
C ILE A 59 -19.38 9.38 3.44
N LEU A 60 -19.80 8.31 2.76
CA LEU A 60 -21.20 8.12 2.37
C LEU A 60 -22.13 8.07 3.59
N PHE A 61 -21.78 7.31 4.63
CA PHE A 61 -22.56 7.28 5.87
C PHE A 61 -22.45 8.56 6.68
N ALA A 62 -21.28 9.19 6.68
CA ALA A 62 -21.05 10.44 7.37
C ALA A 62 -21.79 11.63 6.75
N SER A 63 -22.18 11.54 5.47
CA SER A 63 -22.87 12.60 4.73
C SER A 63 -24.26 12.98 5.28
N GLN A 64 -24.83 12.19 6.19
CA GLN A 64 -26.17 12.42 6.76
C GLN A 64 -26.26 13.65 7.67
N ASN A 65 -25.15 14.04 8.31
CA ASN A 65 -25.13 15.17 9.24
C ASN A 65 -23.80 15.93 9.11
N LYS A 66 -23.85 17.25 9.27
CA LYS A 66 -22.67 18.12 9.27
C LYS A 66 -21.59 17.65 10.25
N TYR A 67 -21.98 17.26 11.46
CA TYR A 67 -21.03 16.81 12.49
C TYR A 67 -20.37 15.48 12.12
N THR A 68 -21.14 14.53 11.62
CA THR A 68 -20.61 13.23 11.19
C THR A 68 -19.70 13.39 9.98
N MET A 69 -20.02 14.31 9.06
CA MET A 69 -19.18 14.58 7.89
C MET A 69 -17.81 15.17 8.26
N ILE A 70 -17.74 16.06 9.26
CA ILE A 70 -16.47 16.56 9.78
C ILE A 70 -15.63 15.39 10.33
N VAL A 71 -16.24 14.52 11.15
CA VAL A 71 -15.54 13.36 11.71
C VAL A 71 -15.08 12.40 10.60
N GLY A 72 -15.95 12.10 9.63
CA GLY A 72 -15.62 11.25 8.48
C GLY A 72 -14.46 11.81 7.65
N THR A 73 -14.44 13.13 7.44
CA THR A 73 -13.35 13.82 6.73
C THR A 73 -12.03 13.73 7.50
N LEU A 74 -12.05 13.87 8.83
CA LEU A 74 -10.84 13.70 9.66
C LEU A 74 -10.29 12.26 9.59
N ILE A 75 -11.17 11.26 9.64
CA ILE A 75 -10.79 9.84 9.49
C ILE A 75 -10.19 9.60 8.11
N TYR A 76 -10.80 10.14 7.05
CA TYR A 76 -10.27 10.05 5.70
C TYR A 76 -8.87 10.67 5.60
N LEU A 77 -8.66 11.89 6.09
CA LEU A 77 -7.35 12.56 6.06
C LEU A 77 -6.28 11.74 6.79
N PHE A 78 -6.62 11.16 7.94
CA PHE A 78 -5.73 10.26 8.66
C PHE A 78 -5.34 9.04 7.83
N LEU A 79 -6.31 8.37 7.18
CA LEU A 79 -6.06 7.21 6.32
C LEU A 79 -5.29 7.58 5.05
N ALA A 80 -5.56 8.73 4.45
CA ALA A 80 -4.86 9.25 3.28
C ALA A 80 -3.37 9.49 3.56
N VAL A 81 -3.06 10.09 4.72
CA VAL A 81 -1.66 10.29 5.17
C VAL A 81 -1.00 8.94 5.43
N LYS A 82 -1.66 8.03 6.16
CA LYS A 82 -1.09 6.71 6.50
C LYS A 82 -0.86 5.81 5.28
N SER A 83 -1.68 5.94 4.24
CA SER A 83 -1.57 5.18 2.99
C SER A 83 -0.58 5.80 1.98
N CYS A 84 0.03 6.94 2.31
CA CYS A 84 0.90 7.66 1.39
C CYS A 84 2.16 6.84 1.02
N PRO A 85 2.44 6.63 -0.29
CA PRO A 85 3.64 5.93 -0.76
C PRO A 85 4.96 6.53 -0.25
N LEU A 86 4.97 7.82 0.11
CA LEU A 86 6.14 8.51 0.65
C LEU A 86 6.65 7.91 1.97
N LEU A 87 5.77 7.32 2.78
CA LEU A 87 6.13 6.69 4.06
C LEU A 87 6.82 5.32 3.88
N PHE A 88 6.79 4.77 2.66
CA PHE A 88 7.22 3.40 2.37
C PHE A 88 8.26 3.33 1.24
N LYS A 89 9.00 4.43 0.99
CA LYS A 89 9.98 4.57 -0.10
C LYS A 89 11.00 3.43 -0.21
N GLU A 90 11.36 2.81 0.91
CA GLU A 90 12.39 1.76 1.00
C GLU A 90 11.84 0.35 0.72
N ILE A 91 10.53 0.19 0.54
CA ILE A 91 9.90 -1.12 0.35
C ILE A 91 9.79 -1.50 -1.13
N PHE A 92 9.72 -0.52 -2.02
CA PHE A 92 9.55 -0.77 -3.45
C PHE A 92 10.84 -1.33 -4.07
N PHE A 93 10.73 -2.49 -4.72
CA PHE A 93 11.87 -3.15 -5.35
C PHE A 93 12.09 -2.66 -6.78
N THR A 94 11.00 -2.25 -7.46
CA THR A 94 11.06 -1.78 -8.86
C THR A 94 10.60 -0.33 -9.00
N SER A 95 11.13 0.38 -9.98
CA SER A 95 10.66 1.73 -10.33
C SER A 95 9.20 1.73 -10.80
N PHE A 96 8.75 0.62 -11.41
CA PHE A 96 7.36 0.43 -11.83
C PHE A 96 6.40 0.43 -10.63
N GLU A 97 6.68 -0.34 -9.58
CA GLU A 97 5.86 -0.38 -8.36
C GLU A 97 5.71 1.03 -7.75
N LYS A 98 6.81 1.79 -7.66
CA LYS A 98 6.80 3.16 -7.13
C LYS A 98 5.79 4.05 -7.88
N VAL A 99 5.83 4.02 -9.21
CA VAL A 99 4.92 4.78 -10.07
C VAL A 99 3.49 4.29 -9.93
N PHE A 100 3.28 2.97 -9.93
CA PHE A 100 1.97 2.35 -9.81
C PHE A 100 1.25 2.73 -8.51
N PHE A 101 1.91 2.61 -7.35
CA PHE A 101 1.29 2.98 -6.07
C PHE A 101 1.07 4.48 -5.91
N TRP A 102 1.94 5.30 -6.49
CA TRP A 102 1.72 6.75 -6.57
C TRP A 102 0.48 7.10 -7.40
N LEU A 103 0.33 6.47 -8.56
CA LEU A 103 -0.82 6.67 -9.44
C LEU A 103 -2.12 6.27 -8.74
N ILE A 104 -2.17 5.10 -8.10
CA ILE A 104 -3.35 4.66 -7.34
C ILE A 104 -3.68 5.64 -6.22
N TRP A 105 -2.67 6.06 -5.45
CA TRP A 105 -2.88 6.96 -4.33
C TRP A 105 -3.39 8.33 -4.79
N ILE A 106 -2.83 8.92 -5.85
CA ILE A 106 -3.31 10.21 -6.39
C ILE A 106 -4.76 10.08 -6.84
N ILE A 107 -5.07 9.11 -7.72
CA ILE A 107 -6.41 8.96 -8.29
C ILE A 107 -7.45 8.77 -7.19
N ALA A 108 -7.15 7.89 -6.22
CA ALA A 108 -8.07 7.61 -5.12
C ALA A 108 -8.34 8.86 -4.27
N ASN A 109 -7.30 9.61 -3.89
CA ASN A 109 -7.48 10.83 -3.09
C ASN A 109 -8.15 11.96 -3.88
N SER A 110 -7.90 12.07 -5.18
CA SER A 110 -8.60 13.04 -6.05
C SER A 110 -10.10 12.76 -6.09
N ILE A 111 -10.52 11.51 -6.26
CA ILE A 111 -11.94 11.12 -6.25
C ILE A 111 -12.57 11.43 -4.89
N MET A 112 -11.89 11.06 -3.80
CA MET A 112 -12.38 11.31 -2.44
C MET A 112 -12.51 12.81 -2.15
N PHE A 113 -11.55 13.61 -2.58
CA PHE A 113 -11.59 15.07 -2.43
C PHE A 113 -12.77 15.67 -3.20
N SER A 114 -12.98 15.27 -4.46
CA SER A 114 -14.12 15.73 -5.26
C SER A 114 -15.45 15.36 -4.62
N LEU A 115 -15.57 14.15 -4.05
CA LEU A 115 -16.78 13.72 -3.35
C LEU A 115 -17.07 14.59 -2.12
N ILE A 116 -16.06 14.78 -1.26
CA ILE A 116 -16.19 15.60 -0.04
C ILE A 116 -16.56 17.04 -0.40
N PHE A 117 -15.92 17.61 -1.43
CA PHE A 117 -16.22 18.96 -1.91
C PHE A 117 -17.68 19.07 -2.40
N ASN A 118 -18.14 18.13 -3.21
CA ASN A 118 -19.51 18.10 -3.72
C ASN A 118 -20.56 17.99 -2.60
N ILE A 119 -20.35 17.11 -1.63
CA ILE A 119 -21.25 16.97 -0.47
C ILE A 119 -21.28 18.28 0.34
N THR A 120 -20.11 18.87 0.57
CA THR A 120 -20.01 20.12 1.35
C THR A 120 -20.67 21.30 0.62
N GLN A 121 -20.58 21.37 -0.71
CA GLN A 121 -21.25 22.38 -1.53
C GLN A 121 -22.76 22.21 -1.57
N LYS A 122 -23.25 20.96 -1.69
CA LYS A 122 -24.69 20.67 -1.66
C LYS A 122 -25.33 21.11 -0.34
N GLY A 123 -24.56 21.07 0.75
CA GLY A 123 -25.07 21.30 2.10
C GLY A 123 -25.71 20.03 2.67
N PHE A 124 -25.90 20.04 4.00
CA PHE A 124 -26.61 18.98 4.71
C PHE A 124 -28.06 19.43 4.82
N GLU A 125 -28.98 18.58 4.35
CA GLU A 125 -30.42 18.74 4.60
C GLU A 125 -30.73 18.61 6.10
#